data_AF-A0A3D3JPF0-F1
#
_entry.id   AF-A0A3D3JPF0-F1
#
_cell.length_a   1.000
_cell.length_b   1.000
_cell.length_c   1.000
_cell.angle_alpha   90.00
_cell.angle_beta   90.00
_cell.angle_gamma   90.00
#
_symmetry.space_group_name_H-M   'P 1'
#
loop_
_entity.id
_entity.type
_entity.pdbx_description
1 polymer ?
#
loop_
_entity_poly.entity_id
_entity_poly.type
_entity_poly.pdbx_seq_one_letter_code
_entity_poly.pdbx_strand_id
1 'polypeptide(L)'
;MLEQLATDTGGLAAFVSNRDDFNRQARGFRRALTRPVGANVKIDFADISVYDVVPQQLPDLYHGSPIRVYGRYRGSGEVNVKVSADVEGHTVIADAPFEFPAVDNDNPELERMWAWHKVNMLLKQADRNGTRAQIIPEIVRLGEGYGIATEYTSFLVLENDQEYRRWKIARSNVLRLNRERAAEERVLAKFDGIRDRAMAGLGPNAVDTQPVNITPVRQTTAPAGTRPVRVPTEPSQQRRQSRNISFGGGSGPVGLLFTPAVLLLAWLKRRRSEDAAGEPSR
;
A
#
# COMPACT_ATOMS: atom_id res chain seq x y z
N MET A 1 1.46 -16.16 -22.19
CA MET A 1 0.40 -17.12 -22.57
C MET A 1 -0.41 -17.63 -21.38
N LEU A 2 0.20 -18.29 -20.37
CA LEU A 2 -0.55 -18.80 -19.20
C LEU A 2 -1.25 -17.70 -18.38
N GLU A 3 -0.57 -16.57 -18.14
CA GLU A 3 -1.17 -15.41 -17.46
C GLU A 3 -2.40 -14.87 -18.20
N GLN A 4 -2.34 -14.88 -19.53
CA GLN A 4 -3.41 -14.38 -20.38
C GLN A 4 -4.63 -15.30 -20.31
N LEU A 5 -4.44 -16.62 -20.45
CA LEU A 5 -5.52 -17.61 -20.32
C LEU A 5 -6.18 -17.53 -18.94
N ALA A 6 -5.40 -17.38 -17.88
CA ALA A 6 -5.95 -17.20 -16.54
C ALA A 6 -6.78 -15.92 -16.45
N THR A 7 -6.26 -14.78 -16.92
CA THR A 7 -6.99 -13.50 -16.85
C THR A 7 -8.30 -13.54 -17.64
N ASP A 8 -8.29 -14.10 -18.85
CA ASP A 8 -9.48 -14.18 -19.72
C ASP A 8 -10.56 -15.13 -19.16
N THR A 9 -10.20 -16.04 -18.26
CA THR A 9 -11.14 -16.99 -17.60
C THR A 9 -11.51 -16.59 -16.17
N GLY A 10 -11.07 -15.42 -15.69
CA GLY A 10 -11.24 -15.02 -14.29
C GLY A 10 -10.43 -15.89 -13.32
N GLY A 11 -9.38 -16.54 -13.81
CA GLY A 11 -8.45 -17.35 -13.02
C GLY A 11 -7.21 -16.59 -12.57
N LEU A 12 -6.39 -17.27 -11.77
CA LEU A 12 -5.13 -16.74 -11.22
C LEU A 12 -3.91 -17.38 -11.91
N ALA A 13 -2.90 -16.55 -12.19
CA ALA A 13 -1.59 -17.02 -12.59
C ALA A 13 -0.52 -16.46 -11.62
N ALA A 14 0.46 -17.28 -11.30
CA ALA A 14 1.62 -16.88 -10.51
C ALA A 14 2.89 -17.35 -11.23
N PHE A 15 3.84 -16.43 -11.40
CA PHE A 15 5.18 -16.77 -11.86
C PHE A 15 6.04 -17.08 -10.64
N VAL A 16 6.77 -18.19 -10.69
CA VAL A 16 7.69 -18.60 -9.62
C VAL A 16 9.07 -18.80 -10.22
N SER A 17 10.05 -18.08 -9.67
CA SER A 17 11.46 -18.18 -10.02
C SER A 17 12.19 -19.15 -9.09
N ASN A 18 13.35 -19.66 -9.51
CA ASN A 18 14.19 -20.55 -8.70
C ASN A 18 14.67 -19.91 -7.38
N ARG A 19 14.64 -18.57 -7.28
CA ARG A 19 15.00 -17.85 -6.04
C ARG A 19 13.81 -17.62 -5.10
N ASP A 20 12.60 -17.94 -5.53
CA ASP A 20 11.40 -17.75 -4.72
C ASP A 20 11.20 -18.92 -3.75
N ASP A 21 10.61 -18.64 -2.59
CA ASP A 21 10.12 -19.66 -1.67
C ASP A 21 8.85 -20.30 -2.24
N PHE A 22 9.03 -21.41 -2.97
CA PHE A 22 7.96 -22.19 -3.59
C PHE A 22 6.83 -22.52 -2.60
N ASN A 23 7.16 -22.90 -1.37
CA ASN A 23 6.17 -23.28 -0.36
C ASN A 23 5.32 -22.08 0.06
N ARG A 24 5.91 -20.90 0.18
CA ARG A 24 5.19 -19.67 0.49
C ARG A 24 4.27 -19.26 -0.65
N GLN A 25 4.77 -19.28 -1.89
CA GLN A 25 3.98 -18.94 -3.08
C GLN A 25 2.80 -19.91 -3.24
N ALA A 26 3.04 -21.22 -3.10
CA ALA A 26 2.00 -22.24 -3.16
C ALA A 26 0.93 -22.05 -2.06
N ARG A 27 1.32 -21.69 -0.83
CA ARG A 27 0.36 -21.38 0.24
C ARG A 27 -0.47 -20.15 -0.06
N GLY A 28 0.14 -19.08 -0.59
CA GLY A 28 -0.58 -17.87 -1.01
C GLY A 28 -1.59 -18.17 -2.11
N PHE A 29 -1.14 -18.87 -3.15
CA PHE A 29 -1.97 -19.30 -4.27
C PHE A 29 -3.14 -20.20 -3.82
N ARG A 30 -2.88 -21.19 -2.94
CA ARG A 30 -3.93 -22.04 -2.36
C ARG A 30 -4.96 -21.22 -1.60
N ARG A 31 -4.54 -20.26 -0.77
CA ARG A 31 -5.48 -19.39 -0.02
C ARG A 31 -6.38 -18.61 -0.97
N ALA A 32 -5.82 -18.06 -2.04
CA ALA A 32 -6.58 -17.35 -3.06
C ALA A 32 -7.60 -18.27 -3.76
N LEU A 33 -7.21 -19.49 -4.13
CA LEU A 33 -8.12 -20.45 -4.78
C LEU A 33 -9.23 -20.99 -3.87
N THR A 34 -8.93 -21.26 -2.60
CA THR A 34 -9.89 -21.91 -1.70
C THR A 34 -11.02 -20.99 -1.23
N ARG A 35 -10.88 -19.67 -1.39
CA ARG A 35 -11.82 -18.66 -0.90
C ARG A 35 -11.82 -17.41 -1.81
N PRO A 36 -12.43 -17.48 -3.02
CA PRO A 36 -12.74 -16.26 -3.75
C PRO A 36 -13.65 -15.39 -2.87
N VAL A 37 -13.26 -14.15 -2.63
CA VAL A 37 -13.98 -13.23 -1.75
C VAL A 37 -15.19 -12.64 -2.48
N GLY A 38 -15.08 -12.41 -3.79
CA GLY A 38 -16.20 -12.02 -4.63
C GLY A 38 -15.81 -11.95 -6.10
N ALA A 39 -16.78 -12.18 -6.98
CA ALA A 39 -16.62 -12.10 -8.43
C ALA A 39 -17.33 -10.86 -9.00
N ASN A 40 -17.14 -10.58 -10.29
CA ASN A 40 -17.84 -9.50 -11.01
C ASN A 40 -17.70 -8.12 -10.34
N VAL A 41 -16.50 -7.80 -9.87
CA VAL A 41 -16.25 -6.54 -9.17
C VAL A 41 -16.52 -5.35 -10.10
N LYS A 42 -17.33 -4.40 -9.64
CA LYS A 42 -17.63 -3.14 -10.34
C LYS A 42 -17.41 -1.96 -9.41
N ILE A 43 -16.91 -0.87 -9.97
CA ILE A 43 -16.68 0.38 -9.27
C ILE A 43 -17.40 1.48 -10.03
N ASP A 44 -18.34 2.14 -9.35
CA ASP A 44 -19.12 3.25 -9.88
C ASP A 44 -18.76 4.53 -9.11
N PHE A 45 -18.55 5.61 -9.87
CA PHE A 45 -18.25 6.93 -9.35
C PHE A 45 -19.45 7.84 -9.62
N ALA A 46 -20.13 8.28 -8.56
CA ALA A 46 -21.22 9.25 -8.70
C ALA A 46 -20.66 10.67 -8.94
N ASP A 47 -21.36 11.50 -9.69
CA ASP A 47 -21.13 12.95 -9.73
C ASP A 47 -19.72 13.43 -10.18
N ILE A 48 -18.89 12.53 -10.74
CA ILE A 48 -17.57 12.85 -11.30
C ILE A 48 -17.28 12.06 -12.57
N SER A 49 -16.60 12.69 -13.53
CA SER A 49 -16.27 12.05 -14.81
C SER A 49 -14.93 11.32 -14.71
N VAL A 50 -14.96 10.01 -14.51
CA VAL A 50 -13.78 9.14 -14.55
C VAL A 50 -13.63 8.51 -15.94
N TYR A 51 -12.42 8.53 -16.49
CA TYR A 51 -12.09 8.03 -17.82
C TYR A 51 -10.68 7.44 -17.87
N ASP A 52 -10.37 6.74 -18.95
CA ASP A 52 -9.04 6.16 -19.19
C ASP A 52 -8.60 5.17 -18.09
N VAL A 53 -9.56 4.39 -17.60
CA VAL A 53 -9.40 3.45 -16.49
C VAL A 53 -8.64 2.20 -16.93
N VAL A 54 -7.70 1.76 -16.09
CA VAL A 54 -6.86 0.57 -16.27
C VAL A 54 -6.80 -0.23 -14.96
N PRO A 55 -7.09 -1.55 -14.98
CA PRO A 55 -7.50 -2.35 -16.14
C PRO A 55 -8.94 -2.03 -16.59
N GLN A 56 -9.26 -2.32 -17.86
CA GLN A 56 -10.61 -2.13 -18.40
C GLN A 56 -11.63 -3.11 -17.83
N GLN A 57 -11.17 -4.32 -17.49
CA GLN A 57 -11.96 -5.34 -16.80
C GLN A 57 -11.31 -5.60 -15.46
N LEU A 58 -12.10 -5.51 -14.39
CA LEU A 58 -11.63 -5.75 -13.05
C LEU A 58 -11.52 -7.26 -12.80
N PRO A 59 -10.43 -7.72 -12.18
CA PRO A 59 -10.30 -9.11 -11.79
C PRO A 59 -11.22 -9.43 -10.59
N ASP A 60 -11.47 -10.71 -10.37
CA ASP A 60 -12.15 -11.17 -9.17
C ASP A 60 -11.34 -10.84 -7.89
N LEU A 61 -12.07 -10.65 -6.79
CA LEU A 61 -11.49 -10.33 -5.50
C LEU A 61 -11.07 -11.60 -4.77
N TYR A 62 -9.77 -11.72 -4.49
CA TYR A 62 -9.21 -12.85 -3.74
C TYR A 62 -8.61 -12.41 -2.41
N HIS A 63 -8.62 -13.31 -1.44
CA HIS A 63 -8.10 -13.01 -0.12
C HIS A 63 -6.60 -12.67 -0.16
N GLY A 64 -6.24 -11.49 0.35
CA GLY A 64 -4.86 -11.01 0.36
C GLY A 64 -4.35 -10.47 -0.98
N SER A 65 -5.22 -10.34 -1.99
CA SER A 65 -4.90 -9.72 -3.27
C SER A 65 -5.71 -8.43 -3.45
N PRO A 66 -5.12 -7.24 -3.24
CA PRO A 66 -5.82 -5.99 -3.46
C PRO A 66 -6.00 -5.73 -4.95
N ILE A 67 -7.20 -5.28 -5.34
CA ILE A 67 -7.47 -4.78 -6.68
C ILE A 67 -6.95 -3.36 -6.76
N ARG A 68 -6.14 -3.07 -7.79
CA ARG A 68 -5.60 -1.74 -8.06
C ARG A 68 -6.14 -1.25 -9.38
N VAL A 69 -6.68 -0.03 -9.36
CA VAL A 69 -7.27 0.63 -10.51
C VAL A 69 -6.63 2.00 -10.65
N TYR A 70 -6.20 2.32 -11.86
CA TYR A 70 -5.68 3.62 -12.22
C TYR A 70 -6.62 4.26 -13.22
N GLY A 71 -6.84 5.56 -13.13
CA GLY A 71 -7.69 6.27 -14.06
C GLY A 71 -7.46 7.75 -13.98
N ARG A 72 -8.13 8.47 -14.87
CA ARG A 72 -8.11 9.93 -14.92
C ARG A 72 -9.50 10.43 -14.60
N TYR A 73 -9.61 11.60 -13.97
CA TYR A 73 -10.90 12.19 -13.65
C TYR A 73 -10.96 13.66 -14.07
N ARG A 74 -12.18 14.16 -14.25
CA ARG A 74 -12.50 15.58 -14.40
C ARG A 74 -13.53 15.98 -13.36
N GLY A 75 -13.28 17.10 -12.71
CA GLY A 75 -14.07 17.60 -11.59
C GLY A 75 -13.27 17.56 -10.29
N SER A 76 -13.87 18.04 -9.21
CA SER A 76 -13.30 18.02 -7.87
C SER A 76 -14.44 18.04 -6.85
N GLY A 77 -14.21 17.44 -5.68
CA GLY A 77 -15.17 17.39 -4.58
C GLY A 77 -15.23 16.02 -3.92
N GLU A 78 -16.03 15.93 -2.88
CA GLU A 78 -16.33 14.66 -2.22
C GLU A 78 -17.35 13.88 -3.06
N VAL A 79 -17.03 12.63 -3.37
CA VAL A 79 -17.82 11.74 -4.19
C VAL A 79 -18.04 10.44 -3.44
N ASN A 80 -19.26 9.92 -3.47
CA ASN A 80 -19.51 8.58 -2.96
C ASN A 80 -19.11 7.53 -4.01
N VAL A 81 -18.10 6.72 -3.68
CA VAL A 81 -17.60 5.64 -4.54
C VAL A 81 -18.32 4.36 -4.15
N LYS A 82 -19.03 3.75 -5.11
CA LYS A 82 -19.77 2.51 -4.89
C LYS A 82 -19.00 1.34 -5.49
N VAL A 83 -18.72 0.34 -4.67
CA VAL A 83 -18.12 -0.93 -5.08
C VAL A 83 -19.16 -2.02 -4.94
N SER A 84 -19.35 -2.82 -5.98
CA SER A 84 -20.22 -4.01 -5.95
C SER A 84 -19.45 -5.26 -6.36
N ALA A 85 -19.78 -6.39 -5.75
CA ALA A 85 -19.22 -7.70 -6.07
C ALA A 85 -20.21 -8.81 -5.71
N ASP A 86 -20.15 -9.93 -6.42
CA ASP A 86 -20.97 -11.11 -6.14
C ASP A 86 -20.23 -12.06 -5.19
N VAL A 87 -20.78 -12.26 -3.99
CA VAL A 87 -20.21 -13.09 -2.93
C VAL A 87 -21.18 -14.23 -2.63
N GLU A 88 -20.75 -15.47 -2.86
CA GLU A 88 -21.58 -16.67 -2.66
C GLU A 88 -22.98 -16.61 -3.35
N GLY A 89 -23.05 -15.96 -4.51
CA GLY A 89 -24.30 -15.80 -5.27
C GLY A 89 -25.17 -14.60 -4.84
N HIS A 90 -24.70 -13.78 -3.90
CA HIS A 90 -25.36 -12.55 -3.47
C HIS A 90 -24.53 -11.32 -3.84
N THR A 91 -25.16 -10.31 -4.43
CA THR A 91 -24.49 -9.04 -4.69
C THR A 91 -24.33 -8.25 -3.39
N VAL A 92 -23.08 -7.99 -3.01
CA VAL A 92 -22.70 -7.13 -1.90
C VAL A 92 -22.31 -5.77 -2.46
N ILE A 93 -22.82 -4.71 -1.84
CA ILE A 93 -22.51 -3.33 -2.20
C ILE A 93 -21.89 -2.64 -0.98
N ALA A 94 -20.78 -1.94 -1.21
CA ALA A 94 -20.15 -1.07 -0.25
C ALA A 94 -19.98 0.31 -0.88
N ASP A 95 -20.33 1.35 -0.13
CA ASP A 95 -20.14 2.73 -0.54
C ASP A 95 -19.31 3.49 0.49
N ALA A 96 -18.44 4.37 0.02
CA ALA A 96 -17.58 5.18 0.87
C ALA A 96 -17.33 6.55 0.24
N PRO A 97 -17.37 7.65 1.02
CA PRO A 97 -16.97 8.96 0.54
C PRO A 97 -15.47 8.98 0.22
N PHE A 98 -15.12 9.58 -0.91
CA PHE A 98 -13.74 9.82 -1.32
C PHE A 98 -13.61 11.25 -1.86
N GLU A 99 -12.58 11.95 -1.40
CA GLU A 99 -12.29 13.32 -1.85
C GLU A 99 -11.44 13.28 -3.13
N PHE A 100 -11.97 13.87 -4.20
CA PHE A 100 -11.24 14.10 -5.45
C PHE A 100 -10.73 15.55 -5.46
N PRO A 101 -9.43 15.78 -5.19
CA PRO A 101 -8.88 17.14 -5.18
C PRO A 101 -8.84 17.72 -6.60
N ALA A 102 -8.96 19.05 -6.73
CA ALA A 102 -8.79 19.71 -8.02
C ALA A 102 -7.34 19.61 -8.54
N VAL A 103 -6.37 19.64 -7.61
CA VAL A 103 -4.95 19.46 -7.89
C VAL A 103 -4.33 18.71 -6.72
N ASP A 104 -3.65 17.61 -7.00
CA ASP A 104 -2.81 16.90 -6.03
C ASP A 104 -1.36 16.84 -6.55
N ASN A 105 -0.43 17.41 -5.78
CA ASN A 105 1.01 17.39 -6.08
C ASN A 105 1.79 16.52 -5.09
N ASP A 106 1.11 15.79 -4.21
CA ASP A 106 1.75 14.92 -3.23
C ASP A 106 2.12 13.56 -3.81
N ASN A 107 1.49 13.15 -4.92
CA ASN A 107 1.67 11.83 -5.52
C ASN A 107 1.97 11.89 -7.04
N PRO A 108 3.00 12.62 -7.50
CA PRO A 108 3.34 12.78 -8.92
C PRO A 108 3.64 11.46 -9.64
N GLU A 109 4.04 10.42 -8.91
CA GLU A 109 4.31 9.08 -9.43
C GLU A 109 3.06 8.34 -9.93
N LEU A 110 1.86 8.70 -9.45
CA LEU A 110 0.61 8.05 -9.87
C LEU A 110 0.35 8.24 -11.36
N GLU A 111 0.70 9.41 -11.90
CA GLU A 111 0.61 9.69 -13.34
C GLU A 111 1.45 8.69 -14.17
N ARG A 112 2.68 8.42 -13.71
CA ARG A 112 3.59 7.48 -14.37
C ARG A 112 3.15 6.03 -14.19
N MET A 113 2.64 5.67 -13.01
CA MET A 113 2.09 4.34 -12.77
C MET A 113 0.90 4.07 -13.69
N TRP A 114 -0.02 5.04 -13.81
CA TRP A 114 -1.14 4.96 -14.76
C TRP A 114 -0.63 4.76 -16.19
N ALA A 115 0.31 5.59 -16.65
CA ALA A 115 0.83 5.51 -18.02
C ALA A 115 1.57 4.17 -18.28
N TRP A 116 2.33 3.66 -17.31
CA TRP A 116 2.99 2.36 -17.40
C TRP A 116 1.98 1.21 -17.51
N HIS A 117 0.94 1.22 -16.68
CA HIS A 117 -0.15 0.24 -16.77
C HIS A 117 -0.90 0.35 -18.09
N LYS A 118 -1.12 1.56 -18.61
CA LYS A 118 -1.74 1.80 -19.92
C LYS A 118 -0.90 1.24 -21.06
N VAL A 119 0.41 1.49 -21.08
CA VAL A 119 1.34 0.93 -22.08
C VAL A 119 1.28 -0.60 -22.07
N ASN A 120 1.37 -1.23 -20.89
CA ASN A 120 1.30 -2.68 -20.78
C ASN A 120 -0.04 -3.24 -21.28
N MET A 121 -1.14 -2.55 -21.00
CA MET A 121 -2.46 -2.94 -21.50
C MET A 121 -2.53 -2.86 -23.04
N LEU A 122 -2.00 -1.79 -23.63
CA LEU A 122 -1.95 -1.62 -25.08
C LEU A 122 -1.11 -2.72 -25.75
N LEU A 123 0.07 -3.01 -25.20
CA LEU A 123 0.93 -4.10 -25.68
C LEU A 123 0.21 -5.45 -25.63
N LYS A 124 -0.40 -5.79 -24.48
CA LYS A 124 -1.21 -7.01 -24.33
C LYS A 124 -2.39 -7.06 -25.31
N GLN A 125 -2.99 -5.93 -25.65
CA GLN A 125 -4.08 -5.86 -26.63
C GLN A 125 -3.57 -6.08 -28.06
N ALA A 126 -2.45 -5.47 -28.44
CA ALA A 126 -1.88 -5.64 -29.77
C ALA A 126 -1.34 -7.06 -30.00
N ASP A 127 -0.78 -7.69 -28.96
CA ASP A 127 -0.36 -9.09 -29.02
C ASP A 127 -1.55 -10.03 -29.28
N ARG A 128 -2.73 -9.70 -28.75
CA ARG A 128 -3.98 -10.42 -29.06
C ARG A 128 -4.45 -10.20 -30.50
N ASN A 129 -4.31 -8.99 -31.01
CA ASN A 129 -4.77 -8.64 -32.36
C ASN A 129 -3.77 -9.00 -33.46
N GLY A 130 -2.55 -9.44 -33.10
CA GLY A 130 -1.48 -9.79 -34.05
C GLY A 130 -0.86 -8.59 -34.77
N THR A 131 -1.20 -7.36 -34.37
CA THR A 131 -0.65 -6.14 -34.99
C THR A 131 -0.41 -5.05 -33.95
N ARG A 132 0.81 -4.51 -33.93
CA ARG A 132 1.22 -3.41 -33.06
C ARG A 132 1.21 -2.04 -33.75
N ALA A 133 1.05 -1.99 -35.07
CA ALA A 133 1.19 -0.75 -35.85
C ALA A 133 0.29 0.40 -35.37
N GLN A 134 -0.94 0.08 -34.93
CA GLN A 134 -1.92 1.08 -34.51
C GLN A 134 -1.65 1.66 -33.11
N ILE A 135 -0.94 0.92 -32.25
CA ILE A 135 -0.69 1.32 -30.85
C ILE A 135 0.67 2.01 -30.67
N ILE A 136 1.62 1.82 -31.60
CA ILE A 136 2.97 2.39 -31.51
C ILE A 136 2.94 3.91 -31.28
N PRO A 137 2.16 4.72 -32.03
CA PRO A 137 2.13 6.17 -31.81
C PRO A 137 1.68 6.54 -30.39
N GLU A 138 0.72 5.80 -29.85
CA GLU A 138 0.21 6.03 -28.49
C GLU A 138 1.24 5.61 -27.43
N ILE A 139 1.94 4.49 -27.61
CA ILE A 139 3.02 4.08 -26.70
C ILE A 139 4.15 5.11 -26.71
N VAL A 140 4.57 5.59 -27.88
CA VAL A 140 5.60 6.64 -27.99
C VAL A 140 5.14 7.90 -27.28
N ARG A 141 3.90 8.35 -27.51
CA ARG A 141 3.31 9.52 -26.85
C ARG A 141 3.29 9.37 -25.32
N LEU A 142 2.93 8.20 -24.80
CA LEU A 142 2.93 7.91 -23.36
C LEU A 142 4.37 7.84 -22.80
N GLY A 143 5.28 7.18 -23.53
CA GLY A 143 6.68 7.06 -23.15
C GLY A 143 7.39 8.40 -23.05
N GLU A 144 7.22 9.26 -24.05
CA GLU A 144 7.78 10.62 -24.06
C GLU A 144 7.08 11.53 -23.03
N GLY A 145 5.75 11.48 -22.96
CA GLY A 145 4.96 12.35 -22.10
C GLY A 145 5.21 12.10 -20.60
N TYR A 146 5.34 10.83 -20.21
CA TYR A 146 5.49 10.42 -18.81
C TYR A 146 6.92 9.98 -18.44
N GLY A 147 7.86 10.03 -19.38
CA GLY A 147 9.25 9.63 -19.14
C GLY A 147 9.35 8.14 -18.80
N ILE A 148 8.82 7.28 -19.68
CA ILE A 148 8.83 5.83 -19.54
C ILE A 148 9.64 5.24 -20.69
N ALA A 149 10.67 4.45 -20.36
CA ALA A 149 11.36 3.62 -21.34
C ALA A 149 10.48 2.42 -21.70
N THR A 150 10.29 2.21 -22.99
CA THR A 150 9.48 1.13 -23.56
C THR A 150 10.28 0.43 -24.65
N GLU A 151 9.71 -0.60 -25.27
CA GLU A 151 10.29 -1.21 -26.48
C GLU A 151 10.38 -0.22 -27.68
N TYR A 152 9.68 0.91 -27.62
CA TYR A 152 9.67 1.94 -28.67
C TYR A 152 10.26 3.29 -28.23
N THR A 153 10.69 3.43 -26.96
CA THR A 153 11.24 4.68 -26.41
C THR A 153 12.48 4.40 -25.58
N SER A 154 13.52 5.21 -25.78
CA SER A 154 14.78 5.10 -25.02
C SER A 154 15.18 6.46 -24.45
N PHE A 155 15.96 6.44 -23.38
CA PHE A 155 16.55 7.66 -22.82
C PHE A 155 17.91 7.94 -23.45
N LEU A 156 18.09 9.17 -23.90
CA LEU A 156 19.38 9.66 -24.38
C LEU A 156 20.00 10.59 -23.34
N VAL A 157 21.20 10.25 -22.89
CA VAL A 157 22.02 11.09 -22.02
C VAL A 157 23.20 11.62 -22.84
N LEU A 158 23.34 12.94 -22.87
CA LEU A 158 24.45 13.63 -23.53
C LEU A 158 25.41 14.19 -22.48
N GLU A 159 26.67 14.37 -22.84
CA GLU A 159 27.72 14.69 -21.87
C GLU A 159 27.61 16.11 -21.34
N ASN A 160 27.12 17.04 -22.17
CA ASN A 160 27.06 18.45 -21.80
C ASN A 160 25.82 19.18 -22.35
N ASP A 161 25.51 20.32 -21.75
CA ASP A 161 24.35 21.14 -22.15
C ASP A 161 24.49 21.78 -23.53
N GLN A 162 25.71 21.92 -24.06
CA GLN A 162 25.90 22.41 -25.43
C GLN A 162 25.40 21.39 -26.44
N GLU A 163 25.61 20.09 -26.20
CA GLU A 163 25.09 19.03 -27.05
C GLU A 163 23.56 18.98 -27.03
N TYR A 164 22.94 19.08 -25.86
CA TYR A 164 21.47 19.17 -25.76
C TYR A 164 20.91 20.35 -26.58
N ARG A 165 21.55 21.52 -26.52
CA ARG A 165 21.16 22.69 -27.32
C ARG A 165 21.40 22.48 -28.82
N ARG A 166 22.54 21.89 -29.19
CA ARG A 166 22.89 21.58 -30.59
C ARG A 166 21.84 20.67 -31.24
N TRP A 167 21.42 19.64 -30.52
CA TRP A 167 20.41 18.69 -30.98
C TRP A 167 18.97 19.13 -30.70
N LYS A 168 18.76 20.31 -30.11
CA LYS A 168 17.44 20.86 -29.74
C LYS A 168 16.61 19.91 -28.86
N ILE A 169 17.26 19.16 -27.98
CA ILE A 169 16.62 18.21 -27.07
C ILE A 169 16.25 18.91 -25.76
N ALA A 170 14.96 18.94 -25.44
CA ALA A 170 14.46 19.51 -24.19
C ALA A 170 14.75 18.57 -23.00
N ARG A 171 15.26 19.12 -21.89
CA ARG A 171 15.49 18.36 -20.63
C ARG A 171 14.26 18.35 -19.72
N SER A 172 13.07 18.11 -20.27
CA SER A 172 11.80 18.09 -19.51
C SER A 172 11.77 17.03 -18.41
N ASN A 173 12.44 15.89 -18.62
CA ASN A 173 12.53 14.81 -17.63
C ASN A 173 13.19 15.26 -16.32
N VAL A 174 14.14 16.19 -16.37
CA VAL A 174 14.83 16.69 -15.16
C VAL A 174 13.87 17.44 -14.24
N LEU A 175 12.98 18.27 -14.81
CA LEU A 175 11.99 19.01 -14.03
C LEU A 175 11.00 18.07 -13.33
N ARG A 176 10.62 16.97 -13.99
CA ARG A 176 9.76 15.94 -13.40
C ARG A 176 10.47 15.22 -12.26
N LEU A 177 11.70 14.76 -12.46
CA LEU A 177 12.48 14.09 -11.40
C LEU A 177 12.63 14.94 -10.14
N ASN A 178 12.80 16.27 -10.31
CA ASN A 178 12.86 17.18 -9.17
C ASN A 178 11.52 17.28 -8.43
N ARG A 179 10.38 17.30 -9.16
CA ARG A 179 9.04 17.27 -8.55
C ARG A 179 8.80 15.98 -7.78
N GLU A 180 9.18 14.84 -8.36
CA GLU A 180 9.04 13.53 -7.73
C GLU A 180 9.88 13.41 -6.46
N ARG A 181 11.15 13.81 -6.51
CA ARG A 181 12.02 13.79 -5.33
C ARG A 181 11.47 14.66 -4.19
N ALA A 182 10.98 15.86 -4.51
CA ALA A 182 10.37 16.74 -3.52
C ALA A 182 9.05 16.20 -2.93
N ALA A 183 8.32 15.35 -3.65
CA ALA A 183 7.15 14.67 -3.14
C ALA A 183 7.56 13.49 -2.22
N GLU A 184 8.55 12.70 -2.64
CA GLU A 184 9.09 11.58 -1.85
C GLU A 184 9.62 12.05 -0.48
N GLU A 185 10.36 13.15 -0.45
CA GLU A 185 10.85 13.76 0.81
C GLU A 185 9.70 14.15 1.75
N ARG A 186 8.60 14.69 1.20
CA ARG A 186 7.40 15.03 1.98
C ARG A 186 6.74 13.78 2.55
N VAL A 187 6.66 12.71 1.76
CA VAL A 187 6.06 11.43 2.18
C VAL A 187 6.91 10.78 3.27
N LEU A 188 8.23 10.76 3.13
CA LEU A 188 9.14 10.23 4.15
C LEU A 188 9.01 11.02 5.46
N ALA A 189 8.99 12.35 5.41
CA ALA A 189 8.79 13.19 6.59
C ALA A 189 7.43 12.93 7.28
N LYS A 190 6.36 12.70 6.50
CA LYS A 190 5.04 12.29 7.04
C LYS A 190 5.15 10.95 7.77
N PHE A 191 5.87 9.97 7.20
CA PHE A 191 6.05 8.65 7.82
C PHE A 191 6.86 8.71 9.11
N ASP A 192 7.93 9.50 9.15
CA ASP A 192 8.72 9.71 10.37
C ASP A 192 7.84 10.31 11.48
N GLY A 193 7.03 11.32 11.16
CA GLY A 193 6.09 11.90 12.11
C GLY A 193 4.99 10.95 12.60
N ILE A 194 4.57 9.97 11.78
CA ILE A 194 3.65 8.90 12.23
C ILE A 194 4.37 7.95 13.17
N ARG A 195 5.59 7.54 12.82
CA ARG A 195 6.42 6.65 13.63
C ARG A 195 6.70 7.25 15.00
N ASP A 196 7.08 8.51 15.07
CA ASP A 196 7.38 9.19 16.33
C ASP A 196 6.16 9.29 17.24
N ARG A 197 4.98 9.60 16.66
CA ARG A 197 3.71 9.59 17.40
C ARG A 197 3.34 8.20 17.93
N ALA A 198 3.53 7.17 17.11
CA ALA A 198 3.29 5.79 17.54
C ALA A 198 4.25 5.37 18.67
N MET A 199 5.52 5.74 18.58
CA MET A 199 6.52 5.44 19.62
C MET A 199 6.27 6.21 20.92
N ALA A 200 5.86 7.48 20.84
CA ALA A 200 5.51 8.29 22.01
C ALA A 200 4.30 7.71 22.77
N GLY A 201 3.30 7.18 22.06
CA GLY A 201 2.14 6.51 22.66
C GLY A 201 2.41 5.13 23.27
N LEU A 202 3.60 4.55 23.05
CA LEU A 202 4.01 3.25 23.58
C LEU A 202 4.94 3.36 24.81
N GLY A 203 5.33 4.58 25.21
CA GLY A 203 6.07 4.83 26.44
C GLY A 203 5.15 4.76 27.68
N PRO A 204 5.68 4.45 28.89
CA PRO A 204 4.88 4.52 30.10
C PRO A 204 4.34 5.94 30.27
N ASN A 205 3.01 6.08 30.34
CA ASN A 205 2.35 7.35 30.62
C ASN A 205 3.03 7.97 31.85
N ALA A 206 3.71 9.09 31.68
CA ALA A 206 4.31 9.82 32.79
C ALA A 206 3.15 10.23 33.70
N VAL A 207 3.00 9.50 34.81
CA VAL A 207 2.10 9.89 35.90
C VAL A 207 2.62 11.23 36.39
N ASP A 208 1.81 12.28 36.22
CA ASP A 208 2.06 13.62 36.75
C ASP A 208 2.47 13.53 38.22
N THR A 209 3.78 13.56 38.47
CA THR A 209 4.32 13.52 39.83
C THR A 209 4.48 14.97 40.25
N GLN A 210 3.42 15.52 40.84
CA GLN A 210 3.53 16.78 41.58
C GLN A 210 4.58 16.60 42.69
N PRO A 211 5.58 17.49 42.81
CA PRO A 211 6.63 17.33 43.80
C PRO A 211 6.09 17.59 45.21
N VAL A 212 5.96 16.54 46.00
CA VAL A 212 5.70 16.64 47.44
C VAL A 212 7.02 16.94 48.14
N ASN A 213 7.12 18.15 48.70
CA ASN A 213 8.26 18.59 49.50
C ASN A 213 8.20 17.91 50.88
N ILE A 214 9.18 17.06 51.20
CA ILE A 214 9.30 16.44 52.52
C ILE A 214 10.62 16.88 53.16
N THR A 215 10.51 17.61 54.28
CA THR A 215 11.65 18.12 55.07
C THR A 215 12.28 16.96 55.86
N PRO A 216 13.62 16.79 55.86
CA PRO A 216 14.24 15.67 56.57
C PRO A 216 14.41 15.94 58.07
N VAL A 217 13.92 15.00 58.90
CA VAL A 217 14.23 14.92 60.34
C VAL A 217 15.57 14.21 60.52
N ARG A 218 16.47 14.83 61.28
CA ARG A 218 17.83 14.35 61.58
C ARG A 218 17.81 13.38 62.75
N GLN A 219 18.34 12.17 62.58
CA GLN A 219 18.74 11.29 63.68
C GLN A 219 20.17 10.80 63.46
N THR A 220 21.03 11.09 64.43
CA THR A 220 22.41 10.59 64.52
C THR A 220 22.53 9.70 65.74
N THR A 221 22.88 8.43 65.55
CA THR A 221 23.46 7.57 66.59
C THR A 221 24.78 6.98 66.10
N ALA A 222 25.74 6.98 67.02
CA ALA A 222 27.17 6.67 66.88
C ALA A 222 27.47 5.13 66.99
N PRO A 223 28.72 4.67 66.72
CA PRO A 223 28.99 3.39 66.05
C PRO A 223 29.71 2.30 66.89
N ALA A 224 29.73 1.06 66.39
CA ALA A 224 30.76 0.02 66.68
C ALA A 224 30.65 -1.13 65.63
N GLY A 225 31.67 -1.38 64.78
CA GLY A 225 32.65 -2.48 64.89
C GLY A 225 32.08 -3.84 64.38
N THR A 226 32.58 -4.56 63.36
CA THR A 226 33.93 -5.17 63.22
C THR A 226 34.12 -5.76 61.80
N ARG A 227 35.39 -5.79 61.35
CA ARG A 227 36.10 -6.27 60.13
C ARG A 227 35.95 -7.79 59.77
N PRO A 228 36.53 -8.38 58.67
CA PRO A 228 37.35 -7.82 57.54
C PRO A 228 37.26 -8.50 56.11
N VAL A 229 38.06 -7.98 55.14
CA VAL A 229 38.64 -8.55 53.86
C VAL A 229 37.66 -8.73 52.66
N ARG A 230 37.90 -8.37 51.39
CA ARG A 230 39.06 -8.43 50.47
C ARG A 230 38.85 -7.51 49.24
N VAL A 231 39.92 -6.94 48.65
CA VAL A 231 39.92 -6.28 47.32
C VAL A 231 40.39 -7.33 46.28
N PRO A 232 39.81 -7.41 45.08
CA PRO A 232 40.51 -6.86 43.90
C PRO A 232 39.60 -6.27 42.80
N THR A 233 40.06 -5.14 42.25
CA THR A 233 40.17 -4.80 40.82
C THR A 233 38.98 -5.06 39.87
N GLU A 234 38.47 -3.96 39.31
CA GLU A 234 37.63 -3.91 38.12
C GLU A 234 38.20 -4.73 36.95
N PRO A 235 37.31 -5.42 36.23
CA PRO A 235 37.40 -5.45 34.79
C PRO A 235 36.15 -4.81 34.18
N SER A 236 36.39 -3.78 33.37
CA SER A 236 35.49 -3.32 32.31
C SER A 236 34.94 -4.51 31.52
N GLN A 237 33.64 -4.80 31.66
CA GLN A 237 32.89 -5.65 30.73
C GLN A 237 31.70 -4.88 30.18
N GLN A 238 31.97 -4.02 29.20
CA GLN A 238 30.95 -3.58 28.27
C GLN A 238 30.61 -4.73 27.30
N ARG A 239 29.31 -5.00 27.20
CA ARG A 239 28.59 -5.57 26.06
C ARG A 239 28.69 -7.08 25.86
N ARG A 240 27.90 -7.84 26.64
CA ARG A 240 27.30 -9.07 26.13
C ARG A 240 26.19 -8.71 25.14
N GLN A 241 26.44 -9.02 23.87
CA GLN A 241 25.45 -9.06 22.80
C GLN A 241 24.34 -10.05 23.17
N SER A 242 23.18 -9.55 23.56
CA SER A 242 21.94 -10.33 23.54
C SER A 242 21.46 -10.41 22.08
N ARG A 243 21.49 -11.62 21.54
CA ARG A 243 20.89 -12.01 20.27
C ARG A 243 19.45 -11.51 20.20
N ASN A 244 19.19 -10.48 19.40
CA ASN A 244 17.83 -10.11 19.04
C ASN A 244 17.34 -11.07 17.95
N ILE A 245 16.28 -11.78 18.29
CA ILE A 245 15.53 -12.67 17.41
C ILE A 245 14.79 -11.78 16.41
N SER A 246 15.17 -11.90 15.14
CA SER A 246 14.49 -11.26 14.02
C SER A 246 13.18 -12.00 13.72
N PHE A 247 12.05 -11.35 13.95
CA PHE A 247 10.79 -11.72 13.29
C PHE A 247 10.61 -10.80 12.08
N GLY A 248 11.03 -11.31 10.92
CA GLY A 248 10.76 -10.72 9.61
C GLY A 248 9.28 -10.85 9.27
N GLY A 249 8.57 -9.72 9.29
CA GLY A 249 7.22 -9.58 8.80
C GLY A 249 7.10 -8.25 8.08
N GLY A 250 7.30 -8.27 6.76
CA GLY A 250 7.07 -7.11 5.91
C GLY A 250 5.60 -6.69 5.97
N SER A 251 5.38 -5.42 6.26
CA SER A 251 4.19 -4.70 5.84
C SER A 251 4.60 -3.24 5.63
N GLY A 252 4.78 -2.86 4.36
CA GLY A 252 4.76 -1.45 4.01
C GLY A 252 3.40 -0.85 4.38
N PRO A 253 3.34 0.41 4.83
CA PRO A 253 2.09 1.04 5.20
C PRO A 253 1.41 1.55 3.93
N VAL A 254 0.55 0.73 3.32
CA VAL A 254 -0.59 1.26 2.56
C VAL A 254 -1.74 1.34 3.55
N GLY A 255 -2.28 2.54 3.74
CA GLY A 255 -3.29 2.86 4.74
C GLY A 255 -4.44 1.86 4.78
N LEU A 256 -4.56 1.13 5.88
CA LEU A 256 -5.76 0.42 6.28
C LEU A 256 -6.62 1.38 7.11
N LEU A 257 -7.45 2.16 6.44
CA LEU A 257 -8.70 2.67 7.01
C LEU A 257 -9.86 2.00 6.28
N PHE A 258 -10.00 0.69 6.50
CA PHE A 258 -11.28 0.01 6.32
C PHE A 258 -11.70 -0.51 7.70
N THR A 259 -12.69 0.16 8.26
CA THR A 259 -13.31 -0.20 9.53
C THR A 259 -13.93 -1.59 9.44
N PRO A 260 -13.52 -2.59 10.25
CA PRO A 260 -14.16 -3.91 10.26
C PRO A 260 -15.53 -3.90 10.98
N ALA A 261 -16.05 -2.71 11.32
CA ALA A 261 -17.26 -2.55 12.12
C ALA A 261 -18.57 -2.88 11.36
N VAL A 262 -18.58 -2.78 10.03
CA VAL A 262 -19.82 -2.98 9.24
C VAL A 262 -20.15 -4.47 9.05
N LEU A 263 -19.14 -5.33 8.89
CA LEU A 263 -19.36 -6.78 8.75
C LEU A 263 -19.77 -7.45 10.07
N LEU A 264 -19.36 -6.89 11.22
CA LEU A 264 -19.71 -7.42 12.53
C LEU A 264 -21.18 -7.12 12.91
N LEU A 265 -21.72 -5.98 12.45
CA LEU A 265 -23.14 -5.63 12.63
C LEU A 265 -24.08 -6.46 11.75
N ALA A 266 -23.65 -6.82 10.52
CA ALA A 266 -24.41 -7.72 9.66
C ALA A 266 -24.47 -9.15 10.23
N TRP A 267 -23.38 -9.63 10.85
CA TRP A 267 -23.33 -10.95 11.47
C TRP A 267 -24.17 -11.06 12.75
N LEU A 268 -24.21 -10.02 13.59
CA LEU A 268 -25.05 -10.01 14.80
C LEU A 268 -26.56 -9.93 14.50
N LYS A 269 -26.97 -9.31 13.39
CA LYS A 269 -28.38 -9.21 13.02
C LYS A 269 -28.96 -10.55 12.54
N ARG A 270 -28.14 -11.43 11.95
CA ARG A 270 -28.56 -12.75 11.44
C ARG A 270 -28.85 -13.77 12.55
N ARG A 271 -28.12 -13.71 13.69
CA ARG A 271 -28.38 -14.60 14.83
C ARG A 271 -29.71 -14.30 15.55
N ARG A 272 -30.13 -13.04 15.60
CA ARG A 272 -31.41 -12.67 16.25
C ARG A 272 -32.65 -13.05 15.43
N SER A 273 -32.52 -13.25 14.12
CA SER A 273 -33.65 -13.69 13.27
C SER A 273 -33.85 -15.20 13.26
N GLU A 274 -32.86 -16.00 13.63
CA GLU A 274 -32.98 -17.46 13.68
C GLU A 274 -33.67 -17.95 14.97
N ASP A 275 -33.58 -17.19 16.07
CA ASP A 275 -34.23 -17.52 17.35
C ASP A 275 -35.74 -17.20 17.38
N ALA A 276 -36.27 -16.46 16.39
CA ALA A 276 -37.65 -15.97 16.39
C ALA A 276 -38.63 -16.80 15.52
N ALA A 277 -38.18 -17.88 14.88
CA ALA A 277 -38.98 -18.63 13.89
C ALA A 277 -39.26 -20.11 14.28
N GLY A 278 -39.14 -20.47 15.56
CA GLY A 278 -39.41 -21.82 16.05
C GLY A 278 -40.74 -21.98 16.80
N GLU A 279 -41.85 -22.09 16.05
CA GLU A 279 -43.11 -22.83 16.35
C GLU A 279 -43.92 -22.52 17.65
N PRO A 280 -45.17 -23.03 17.82
CA PRO A 280 -46.16 -23.59 16.85
C PRO A 280 -47.60 -23.09 17.10
N SER A 281 -48.55 -23.47 16.22
CA SER A 281 -49.89 -23.84 16.69
C SER A 281 -50.54 -24.88 15.77
N ARG A 282 -50.73 -26.06 16.35
CA ARG A 282 -51.67 -27.11 15.96
C ARG A 282 -53.11 -26.60 15.98
#